data_AF-A0A0F2L8J5-F1
#
_entry.id   AF-A0A0F2L8J5-F1
#
_cell.length_a   1.000
_cell.length_b   1.000
_cell.length_c   1.000
_cell.angle_alpha   90.00
_cell.angle_beta   90.00
_cell.angle_gamma   90.00
#
_symmetry.space_group_name_H-M   'P 1'
#
loop_
_entity.id
_entity.type
_entity.pdbx_description
1 polymer ?
#
loop_
_entity_poly.entity_id
_entity_poly.type
_entity_poly.pdbx_seq_one_letter_code
_entity_poly.pdbx_strand_id
1 'polypeptide(L)'
;MTKLLIPIVLGLAVLALAAPITVVFPYNAQVEYTAYKTVTLTVSLGPGASYVVSPPAVTPGAGFTYAGMAIEFDGVYPSIQVAANGQYSKSFNAEGFLQAVYVGPDASKVMLINTAATAVQVTFEVTYQFVEDQYVPLNGNMTVINVQLPNAQLPQGFTETATVRLDPTAPYVVASVEMADGSPASAYRVEPKVVELTQPGSYKVVIAPGQPLPAALLVKSLSQQNAIVQPNGELTVTGAQVGVPQGWQLLGFIVFAYSGNVNLVGQPASGGITIGGGLVDIVTNNTLSFVIRSLSYLIPPIWQAQLYYKIAIVYGTSFTVSSTLSSPVNVIYIPIVYKAANAVWLPDRVLVNVTQADVADGVWTAIVLELPPLAKIISIKTPSGAVIANATDVQLVWGGGVRMASISPDGHEAYIVAAEGNTAETGVYTFMVDWQPLVITVANKFGGPVSDLSANADQYQVVVSTGQVAVDVYQPGPVSVEISYKGVPAADVTVYSLDNSPHVVQLGIYNVKVVVVGALGQPIPNAQVSIAGFPASGATDNTGSVLFAGVLEGQYQLNVNVGGRVHVSENLTVAGPNQQIVAVVKTPILAIIDGVPITVTDAAAAAGGVSAAGLALALRRLRQGAEEVAEVEQI
;
A
#
# COMPACT_ATOMS: atom_id res chain seq x y z
N MET A 1 -62.66 -43.69 20.77
CA MET A 1 -61.38 -43.96 20.08
C MET A 1 -61.55 -43.39 18.68
N THR A 2 -60.83 -42.36 18.22
CA THR A 2 -59.37 -42.24 18.16
C THR A 2 -58.99 -40.75 18.05
N LYS A 3 -57.97 -40.33 18.80
CA LYS A 3 -57.22 -39.06 18.62
C LYS A 3 -56.30 -39.17 17.40
N LEU A 4 -55.89 -38.02 16.85
CA LEU A 4 -54.58 -37.64 16.27
C LEU A 4 -54.81 -36.72 15.04
N LEU A 5 -54.04 -35.68 14.73
CA LEU A 5 -53.02 -34.86 15.41
C LEU A 5 -52.72 -33.76 14.36
N ILE A 6 -52.89 -32.48 14.68
CA ILE A 6 -52.50 -31.38 13.79
C ILE A 6 -51.05 -31.03 14.16
N PRO A 7 -50.08 -31.04 13.23
CA PRO A 7 -48.73 -30.58 13.53
C PRO A 7 -48.75 -29.05 13.58
N ILE A 8 -48.43 -28.50 14.76
CA ILE A 8 -48.06 -27.10 14.92
C ILE A 8 -46.63 -26.97 14.40
N VAL A 9 -46.49 -26.37 13.22
CA VAL A 9 -45.20 -25.93 12.68
C VAL A 9 -44.73 -24.76 13.55
N LEU A 10 -43.76 -25.01 14.43
CA LEU A 10 -42.94 -23.94 15.03
C LEU A 10 -42.13 -23.31 13.89
N GLY A 11 -42.48 -22.09 13.51
CA GLY A 11 -41.60 -21.26 12.70
C GLY A 11 -40.37 -20.89 13.53
N LEU A 12 -39.21 -21.48 13.22
CA LEU A 12 -37.93 -20.88 13.58
C LEU A 12 -37.83 -19.56 12.80
N ALA A 13 -38.09 -18.44 13.46
CA ALA A 13 -37.64 -17.16 12.97
C ALA A 13 -36.11 -17.16 13.02
N VAL A 14 -35.48 -17.10 11.84
CA VAL A 14 -34.04 -16.93 11.69
C VAL A 14 -33.65 -15.62 12.38
N LEU A 15 -32.76 -15.71 13.36
CA LEU A 15 -32.21 -14.57 14.11
C LEU A 15 -31.41 -13.67 13.17
N ALA A 16 -31.84 -12.42 12.99
CA ALA A 16 -30.98 -11.37 12.47
C ALA A 16 -30.11 -10.86 13.63
N LEU A 17 -28.93 -11.47 13.80
CA LEU A 17 -27.88 -10.96 14.68
C LEU A 17 -27.34 -9.64 14.09
N ALA A 18 -26.76 -8.78 14.94
CA ALA A 18 -26.00 -7.62 14.48
C ALA A 18 -24.91 -8.10 13.50
N ALA A 19 -25.01 -7.70 12.24
CA ALA A 19 -24.00 -7.98 11.24
C ALA A 19 -22.81 -7.03 11.43
N PRO A 20 -21.56 -7.50 11.24
CA PRO A 20 -20.39 -6.63 11.25
C PRO A 20 -20.53 -5.53 10.19
N ILE A 21 -19.99 -4.34 10.47
CA ILE A 21 -19.92 -3.28 9.45
C ILE A 21 -18.85 -3.62 8.42
N THR A 22 -19.12 -3.38 7.14
CA THR A 22 -18.10 -3.53 6.10
C THR A 22 -17.35 -2.21 5.91
N VAL A 23 -16.03 -2.22 6.06
CA VAL A 23 -15.16 -1.06 5.86
C VAL A 23 -14.14 -1.40 4.78
N VAL A 24 -14.07 -0.55 3.75
CA VAL A 24 -13.16 -0.75 2.62
C VAL A 24 -12.28 0.49 2.48
N PHE A 25 -10.97 0.29 2.60
CA PHE A 25 -9.95 1.29 2.29
C PHE A 25 -9.42 1.02 0.87
N PRO A 26 -9.63 1.94 -0.09
CA PRO A 26 -9.35 1.71 -1.50
C PRO A 26 -7.84 1.62 -1.80
N TYR A 27 -7.51 1.31 -3.06
CA TYR A 27 -6.15 1.52 -3.54
C TYR A 27 -5.79 3.02 -3.44
N ASN A 28 -4.54 3.33 -3.13
CA ASN A 28 -4.01 4.68 -3.06
C ASN A 28 -2.90 4.84 -4.10
N ALA A 29 -2.80 6.05 -4.66
CA ALA A 29 -1.57 6.52 -5.27
C ALA A 29 -0.76 7.27 -4.21
N GLN A 30 0.53 6.98 -4.12
CA GLN A 30 1.48 7.75 -3.33
C GLN A 30 2.01 8.90 -4.19
N VAL A 31 1.92 10.11 -3.68
CA VAL A 31 2.61 11.29 -4.22
C VAL A 31 3.70 11.65 -3.23
N GLU A 32 4.94 11.32 -3.55
CA GLU A 32 6.11 11.66 -2.75
C GLU A 32 6.71 12.95 -3.30
N TYR A 33 6.73 14.01 -2.50
CA TYR A 33 7.49 15.22 -2.78
C TYR A 33 8.88 15.08 -2.18
N THR A 34 9.93 15.21 -2.99
CA THR A 34 11.32 15.18 -2.52
C THR A 34 11.92 16.58 -2.60
N ALA A 35 12.03 17.25 -1.46
CA ALA A 35 12.76 18.50 -1.34
C ALA A 35 14.25 18.21 -1.11
N TYR A 36 15.13 18.80 -1.92
CA TYR A 36 16.57 18.57 -1.81
C TYR A 36 17.41 19.84 -1.89
N LYS A 37 18.58 19.78 -1.25
CA LYS A 37 19.59 20.83 -1.24
C LYS A 37 20.96 20.24 -1.47
N THR A 38 21.66 20.81 -2.44
CA THR A 38 22.97 20.37 -2.89
C THR A 38 24.07 21.33 -2.43
N VAL A 39 25.16 20.79 -1.89
CA VAL A 39 26.33 21.55 -1.43
C VAL A 39 27.61 20.88 -1.88
N THR A 40 28.41 21.58 -2.68
CA THR A 40 29.76 21.14 -3.07
C THR A 40 30.77 21.50 -2.00
N LEU A 41 31.61 20.55 -1.60
CA LEU A 41 32.66 20.69 -0.59
C LEU A 41 34.00 20.20 -1.14
N THR A 42 35.07 20.90 -0.77
CA THR A 42 36.45 20.46 -1.02
C THR A 42 37.19 20.41 0.32
N VAL A 43 37.71 19.25 0.69
CA VAL A 43 38.39 19.01 1.97
C VAL A 43 39.79 18.47 1.72
N SER A 44 40.75 18.88 2.55
CA SER A 44 42.11 18.33 2.55
C SER A 44 42.28 17.43 3.76
N LEU A 45 42.49 16.13 3.52
CA LEU A 45 42.63 15.12 4.56
C LEU A 45 44.09 14.68 4.66
N GLY A 46 44.74 14.97 5.78
CA GLY A 46 46.05 14.41 6.10
C GLY A 46 46.02 12.88 6.26
N PRO A 47 47.19 12.21 6.39
CA PRO A 47 47.26 10.77 6.61
C PRO A 47 46.47 10.35 7.85
N GLY A 48 45.51 9.42 7.71
CA GLY A 48 44.65 8.94 8.80
C GLY A 48 43.59 9.94 9.28
N ALA A 49 43.52 11.14 8.71
CA ALA A 49 42.53 12.14 9.09
C ALA A 49 41.13 11.78 8.56
N SER A 50 40.10 12.30 9.23
CA SER A 50 38.72 12.15 8.80
C SER A 50 37.96 13.48 8.74
N TYR A 51 36.92 13.51 7.91
CA TYR A 51 35.94 14.60 7.82
C TYR A 51 34.55 14.05 8.03
N VAL A 52 33.73 14.76 8.80
CA VAL A 52 32.37 14.33 9.14
C VAL A 52 31.36 15.14 8.35
N VAL A 53 30.54 14.46 7.56
CA VAL A 53 29.32 15.00 6.97
C VAL A 53 28.15 14.68 7.91
N SER A 54 27.31 15.67 8.17
CA SER A 54 26.14 15.56 9.06
C SER A 54 24.91 16.14 8.37
N PRO A 55 23.68 15.70 8.72
CA PRO A 55 22.45 16.28 8.20
C PRO A 55 22.41 17.81 8.37
N PRO A 56 21.75 18.54 7.46
CA PRO A 56 21.73 19.99 7.50
C PRO A 56 20.79 20.46 8.62
N ALA A 57 21.12 21.57 9.27
CA ALA A 57 20.31 22.11 10.36
C ALA A 57 18.97 22.74 9.89
N VAL A 58 18.80 22.95 8.59
CA VAL A 58 17.62 23.62 8.00
C VAL A 58 16.72 22.57 7.36
N THR A 59 15.46 22.51 7.77
CA THR A 59 14.42 21.68 7.17
C THR A 59 13.58 22.47 6.16
N PRO A 60 13.01 21.81 5.13
CA PRO A 60 12.26 22.47 4.06
C PRO A 60 10.80 22.85 4.43
N GLY A 61 10.38 22.70 5.68
CA GLY A 61 9.03 23.10 6.12
C GLY A 61 8.35 22.09 7.03
N ALA A 62 7.05 22.28 7.27
CA ALA A 62 6.21 21.30 7.96
C ALA A 62 5.83 20.16 7.01
N GLY A 63 5.71 18.93 7.49
CA GLY A 63 5.34 17.76 6.68
C GLY A 63 6.54 16.99 6.13
N PHE A 64 7.62 17.69 5.74
CA PHE A 64 8.84 17.06 5.28
C PHE A 64 9.63 16.39 6.40
N THR A 65 10.05 15.15 6.16
CA THR A 65 10.94 14.38 7.02
C THR A 65 12.30 14.19 6.36
N TYR A 66 13.38 14.17 7.14
CA TYR A 66 14.71 13.91 6.59
C TYR A 66 14.74 12.48 6.03
N ALA A 67 15.06 12.34 4.75
CA ALA A 67 15.10 11.07 4.04
C ALA A 67 16.52 10.50 3.93
N GLY A 68 17.54 11.36 4.11
CA GLY A 68 18.92 10.96 3.98
C GLY A 68 19.79 11.95 3.23
N MET A 69 20.96 11.50 2.80
CA MET A 69 21.86 12.27 1.95
C MET A 69 22.60 11.38 0.96
N ALA A 70 22.88 11.93 -0.22
CA ALA A 70 23.81 11.37 -1.18
C ALA A 70 25.12 12.19 -1.14
N ILE A 71 26.26 11.51 -1.10
CA ILE A 71 27.60 12.09 -1.19
C ILE A 71 28.23 11.60 -2.49
N GLU A 72 28.34 12.45 -3.49
CA GLU A 72 28.88 12.13 -4.81
C GLU A 72 30.30 12.68 -4.95
N PHE A 73 31.26 11.83 -5.30
CA PHE A 73 32.66 12.21 -5.39
C PHE A 73 32.99 12.76 -6.78
N ASP A 74 33.55 13.97 -6.82
CA ASP A 74 34.04 14.60 -8.04
C ASP A 74 35.49 14.15 -8.29
N GLY A 75 35.63 12.91 -8.78
CA GLY A 75 36.91 12.30 -9.11
C GLY A 75 37.12 10.91 -8.49
N VAL A 76 38.34 10.38 -8.67
CA VAL A 76 38.72 9.04 -8.21
C VAL A 76 39.61 9.14 -6.98
N TYR A 77 39.13 8.61 -5.85
CA TYR A 77 39.78 8.72 -4.55
C TYR A 77 40.06 7.35 -3.90
N PRO A 78 41.06 6.60 -4.37
CA PRO A 78 41.26 5.19 -3.98
C PRO A 78 41.63 4.99 -2.50
N SER A 79 42.13 6.03 -1.82
CA SER A 79 42.49 5.97 -0.41
C SER A 79 41.37 6.39 0.54
N ILE A 80 40.23 6.84 0.02
CA ILE A 80 39.12 7.32 0.84
C ILE A 80 38.21 6.15 1.21
N GLN A 81 38.03 5.96 2.50
CA GLN A 81 37.05 5.04 3.06
C GLN A 81 35.90 5.82 3.69
N VAL A 82 34.72 5.18 3.71
CA VAL A 82 33.50 5.77 4.25
C VAL A 82 32.87 4.85 5.29
N ALA A 83 32.53 5.44 6.43
CA ALA A 83 31.82 4.83 7.54
C ALA A 83 30.64 5.70 7.97
N ALA A 84 29.50 5.12 8.33
CA ALA A 84 28.34 5.82 8.88
C ALA A 84 27.86 5.12 10.15
N ASN A 85 27.13 5.84 11.00
CA ASN A 85 26.52 5.29 12.22
C ASN A 85 25.10 4.75 12.03
N GLY A 86 24.64 4.66 10.78
CA GLY A 86 23.37 4.06 10.36
C GLY A 86 23.56 3.32 9.03
N GLN A 87 22.48 2.99 8.37
CA GLN A 87 22.51 2.33 7.06
C GLN A 87 23.06 3.26 5.99
N TYR A 88 23.92 2.71 5.14
CA TYR A 88 24.47 3.42 3.99
C TYR A 88 24.87 2.45 2.88
N SER A 89 24.75 2.91 1.65
CA SER A 89 25.17 2.25 0.41
C SER A 89 26.36 2.96 -0.21
N LYS A 90 27.13 2.22 -1.00
CA LYS A 90 28.23 2.76 -1.81
C LYS A 90 27.97 2.41 -3.26
N SER A 91 28.05 3.39 -4.12
CA SER A 91 28.14 3.17 -5.57
C SER A 91 29.59 3.28 -6.01
N PHE A 92 29.97 2.42 -6.94
CA PHE A 92 31.32 2.35 -7.49
C PHE A 92 31.25 2.50 -9.01
N ASN A 93 32.23 3.18 -9.59
CA ASN A 93 32.35 3.29 -11.04
C ASN A 93 32.80 1.94 -11.65
N ALA A 94 32.82 1.87 -12.99
CA ALA A 94 33.21 0.66 -13.74
C ALA A 94 34.63 0.15 -13.43
N GLU A 95 35.50 1.00 -12.87
CA GLU A 95 36.87 0.67 -12.48
C GLU A 95 36.99 0.24 -11.01
N GLY A 96 35.87 0.21 -10.26
CA GLY A 96 35.79 -0.19 -8.86
C GLY A 96 36.10 0.92 -7.86
N PHE A 97 36.18 2.18 -8.29
CA PHE A 97 36.40 3.32 -7.41
C PHE A 97 35.09 3.88 -6.86
N LEU A 98 35.10 4.33 -5.60
CA LEU A 98 33.94 4.90 -4.94
C LEU A 98 33.46 6.15 -5.68
N GLN A 99 32.21 6.12 -6.16
CA GLN A 99 31.57 7.19 -6.91
C GLN A 99 30.57 7.95 -6.06
N ALA A 100 29.74 7.25 -5.29
CA ALA A 100 28.75 7.89 -4.42
C ALA A 100 28.51 7.09 -3.14
N VAL A 101 27.97 7.75 -2.13
CA VAL A 101 27.50 7.14 -0.89
C VAL A 101 26.09 7.63 -0.63
N TYR A 102 25.11 6.72 -0.56
CA TYR A 102 23.75 7.07 -0.14
C TYR A 102 23.55 6.66 1.30
N VAL A 103 22.91 7.52 2.06
CA VAL A 103 22.88 7.44 3.51
C VAL A 103 21.43 7.58 3.94
N GLY A 104 20.94 6.59 4.68
CA GLY A 104 19.56 6.58 5.15
C GLY A 104 19.28 7.65 6.21
N PRO A 105 17.99 7.84 6.56
CA PRO A 105 17.55 8.85 7.53
C PRO A 105 17.96 8.53 8.97
N ASP A 106 18.35 7.28 9.24
CA ASP A 106 18.81 6.76 10.52
C ASP A 106 20.27 7.15 10.84
N ALA A 107 21.05 7.53 9.83
CA ALA A 107 22.43 7.97 10.03
C ALA A 107 22.50 9.47 10.34
N SER A 108 23.15 9.80 11.45
CA SER A 108 23.39 11.19 11.87
C SER A 108 24.80 11.68 11.56
N LYS A 109 25.73 10.78 11.21
CA LYS A 109 27.13 11.10 10.90
C LYS A 109 27.70 10.14 9.85
N VAL A 110 28.36 10.72 8.85
CA VAL A 110 29.14 9.99 7.85
C VAL A 110 30.58 10.49 7.90
N MET A 111 31.53 9.58 8.03
CA MET A 111 32.95 9.86 8.12
C MET A 111 33.65 9.48 6.82
N LEU A 112 34.31 10.45 6.20
CA LEU A 112 35.28 10.24 5.12
C LEU A 112 36.67 10.12 5.75
N ILE A 113 37.38 9.02 5.50
CA ILE A 113 38.65 8.69 6.17
C ILE A 113 39.74 8.51 5.11
N ASN A 114 40.85 9.24 5.22
CA ASN A 114 42.01 9.05 4.34
C ASN A 114 42.92 7.95 4.89
N THR A 115 43.05 6.86 4.14
CA THR A 115 43.92 5.71 4.48
C THR A 115 45.30 5.76 3.84
N ALA A 116 45.61 6.77 3.02
CA ALA A 116 46.94 6.94 2.43
C ALA A 116 47.95 7.50 3.43
N ALA A 117 49.24 7.25 3.16
CA ALA A 117 50.36 7.84 3.89
C ALA A 117 50.60 9.33 3.54
N THR A 118 49.86 9.88 2.58
CA THR A 118 49.97 11.27 2.11
C THR A 118 48.63 12.00 2.23
N ALA A 119 48.68 13.33 2.26
CA ALA A 119 47.46 14.13 2.22
C ALA A 119 46.73 13.96 0.89
N VAL A 120 45.40 13.95 0.92
CA VAL A 120 44.53 13.84 -0.25
C VAL A 120 43.51 14.98 -0.20
N GLN A 121 43.38 15.69 -1.31
CA GLN A 121 42.32 16.68 -1.51
C GLN A 121 41.13 15.98 -2.16
N VAL A 122 39.97 16.03 -1.51
CA VAL A 122 38.75 15.37 -1.95
C VAL A 122 37.71 16.44 -2.22
N THR A 123 37.17 16.45 -3.43
CA THR A 123 35.99 17.25 -3.79
C THR A 123 34.79 16.32 -3.93
N PHE A 124 33.68 16.70 -3.30
CA PHE A 124 32.44 15.94 -3.35
C PHE A 124 31.23 16.85 -3.20
N GLU A 125 30.10 16.39 -3.70
CA GLU A 125 28.80 17.03 -3.62
C GLU A 125 27.94 16.30 -2.60
N VAL A 126 27.30 17.03 -1.69
CA VAL A 126 26.33 16.48 -0.73
C VAL A 126 24.95 16.97 -1.08
N THR A 127 24.07 16.04 -1.47
CA THR A 127 22.66 16.29 -1.70
C THR A 127 21.85 15.79 -0.52
N TYR A 128 21.30 16.70 0.26
CA TYR A 128 20.42 16.39 1.39
C TYR A 128 18.99 16.28 0.90
N GLN A 129 18.29 15.22 1.29
CA GLN A 129 16.94 14.91 0.81
C GLN A 129 15.94 14.88 1.96
N PHE A 130 14.74 15.38 1.69
CA PHE A 130 13.61 15.37 2.58
C PHE A 130 12.38 14.95 1.80
N VAL A 131 11.53 14.11 2.39
CA VAL A 131 10.32 13.59 1.73
C VAL A 131 9.06 13.95 2.49
N GLU A 132 8.00 14.25 1.75
CA GLU A 132 6.62 14.37 2.22
C GLU A 132 5.73 13.46 1.36
N ASP A 133 5.09 12.48 2.00
CA ASP A 133 4.15 11.58 1.34
C ASP A 133 2.72 12.07 1.45
N GLN A 134 2.01 12.01 0.33
CA GLN A 134 0.56 12.19 0.27
C GLN A 134 -0.08 10.98 -0.40
N TYR A 135 -1.14 10.46 0.22
CA TYR A 135 -1.88 9.30 -0.29
C TYR A 135 -3.22 9.74 -0.86
N VAL A 136 -3.42 9.50 -2.16
CA VAL A 136 -4.64 9.86 -2.87
C VAL A 136 -5.46 8.60 -3.16
N PRO A 137 -6.68 8.46 -2.61
CA PRO A 137 -7.50 7.28 -2.84
C PRO A 137 -8.00 7.21 -4.28
N LEU A 138 -7.82 6.05 -4.90
CA LEU A 138 -8.22 5.71 -6.24
C LEU A 138 -9.64 5.16 -6.23
N ASN A 139 -10.58 5.96 -6.71
CA ASN A 139 -11.99 5.62 -6.74
C ASN A 139 -12.53 5.68 -8.16
N GLY A 140 -13.16 4.59 -8.62
CA GLY A 140 -13.86 4.55 -9.91
C GLY A 140 -12.93 4.40 -11.13
N ASN A 141 -13.38 4.93 -12.27
CA ASN A 141 -12.82 4.66 -13.60
C ASN A 141 -11.72 5.62 -14.05
N MET A 142 -11.51 6.74 -13.35
CA MET A 142 -10.44 7.69 -13.67
C MET A 142 -10.19 8.59 -12.47
N THR A 143 -8.93 8.76 -12.08
CA THR A 143 -8.50 9.68 -11.03
C THR A 143 -7.48 10.64 -11.62
N VAL A 144 -7.61 11.94 -11.34
CA VAL A 144 -6.65 12.97 -11.79
C VAL A 144 -5.96 13.52 -10.55
N ILE A 145 -4.65 13.32 -10.47
CA ILE A 145 -3.81 13.85 -9.40
C ILE A 145 -3.18 15.15 -9.91
N ASN A 146 -3.44 16.25 -9.21
CA ASN A 146 -2.82 17.53 -9.52
C ASN A 146 -1.55 17.64 -8.69
N VAL A 147 -0.41 17.81 -9.36
CA VAL A 147 0.91 17.94 -8.72
C VAL A 147 1.46 19.33 -9.04
N GLN A 148 1.86 20.06 -8.01
CA GLN A 148 2.43 21.40 -8.13
C GLN A 148 3.89 21.37 -7.68
N LEU A 149 4.80 21.77 -8.57
CA LEU A 149 6.23 21.88 -8.28
C LEU A 149 6.74 23.32 -8.48
N PRO A 150 7.51 23.89 -7.54
CA PRO A 150 7.60 23.45 -6.15
C PRO A 150 6.25 23.62 -5.43
N ASN A 151 6.01 22.82 -4.40
CA ASN A 151 4.95 23.04 -3.44
C ASN A 151 5.16 24.42 -2.79
N ALA A 152 4.07 25.15 -2.52
CA ALA A 152 4.07 26.55 -2.11
C ALA A 152 4.78 26.83 -0.76
N GLN A 153 5.38 25.83 -0.12
CA GLN A 153 5.97 25.87 1.21
C GLN A 153 7.51 25.77 1.26
N LEU A 154 8.21 25.76 0.12
CA LEU A 154 9.66 25.55 0.09
C LEU A 154 10.52 26.80 0.43
N PRO A 155 11.44 26.72 1.41
CA PRO A 155 12.43 27.75 1.69
C PRO A 155 13.39 28.00 0.52
N GLN A 156 13.99 29.20 0.49
CA GLN A 156 15.02 29.52 -0.51
C GLN A 156 16.21 28.55 -0.44
N GLY A 157 16.68 28.11 -1.62
CA GLY A 157 17.86 27.25 -1.76
C GLY A 157 17.57 25.75 -1.77
N PHE A 158 16.30 25.35 -1.70
CA PHE A 158 15.88 23.99 -1.99
C PHE A 158 15.25 23.90 -3.39
N THR A 159 15.38 22.73 -3.99
CA THR A 159 14.64 22.32 -5.19
C THR A 159 13.71 21.16 -4.81
N GLU A 160 12.70 20.89 -5.61
CA GLU A 160 11.73 19.82 -5.35
C GLU A 160 11.45 19.02 -6.62
N THR A 161 11.37 17.71 -6.46
CA THR A 161 10.81 16.77 -7.42
C THR A 161 9.57 16.11 -6.82
N ALA A 162 8.72 15.53 -7.67
CA ALA A 162 7.62 14.71 -7.20
C ALA A 162 7.57 13.37 -7.94
N THR A 163 7.31 12.31 -7.20
CA THR A 163 7.11 10.96 -7.72
C THR A 163 5.69 10.52 -7.42
N VAL A 164 4.92 10.16 -8.44
CA VAL A 164 3.60 9.53 -8.30
C VAL A 164 3.75 8.04 -8.52
N ARG A 165 3.47 7.23 -7.50
CA ARG A 165 3.64 5.77 -7.50
C ARG A 165 2.31 5.07 -7.24
N LEU A 166 2.04 4.03 -7.99
CA LEU A 166 0.91 3.11 -7.81
C LEU A 166 1.44 1.78 -7.26
N ASP A 167 0.67 1.14 -6.38
CA ASP A 167 0.96 -0.26 -6.01
C ASP A 167 1.00 -1.12 -7.30
N PRO A 168 2.05 -1.94 -7.50
CA PRO A 168 2.18 -2.78 -8.69
C PRO A 168 0.93 -3.65 -8.89
N THR A 169 0.40 -4.22 -7.81
CA THR A 169 -0.75 -5.13 -7.82
C THR A 169 -2.09 -4.41 -8.00
N ALA A 170 -2.13 -3.08 -7.88
CA ALA A 170 -3.34 -2.31 -8.09
C ALA A 170 -3.82 -2.41 -9.56
N PRO A 171 -5.13 -2.51 -9.81
CA PRO A 171 -5.70 -2.58 -11.17
C PRO A 171 -5.77 -1.21 -11.84
N TYR A 172 -4.72 -0.40 -11.70
CA TYR A 172 -4.62 0.97 -12.18
C TYR A 172 -3.27 1.23 -12.85
N VAL A 173 -3.25 2.09 -13.86
CA VAL A 173 -2.04 2.53 -14.57
C VAL A 173 -2.06 4.03 -14.82
N VAL A 174 -0.89 4.61 -15.02
CA VAL A 174 -0.73 5.97 -15.54
C VAL A 174 -1.17 5.98 -17.00
N ALA A 175 -2.19 6.79 -17.30
CA ALA A 175 -2.73 6.94 -18.64
C ALA A 175 -2.08 8.10 -19.40
N SER A 176 -1.89 9.24 -18.73
CA SER A 176 -1.24 10.42 -19.31
C SER A 176 -0.62 11.31 -18.23
N VAL A 177 0.35 12.13 -18.66
CA VAL A 177 0.92 13.22 -17.88
C VAL A 177 0.76 14.50 -18.70
N GLU A 178 0.01 15.44 -18.15
CA GLU A 178 -0.42 16.66 -18.81
C GLU A 178 0.01 17.88 -17.99
N MET A 179 0.16 19.02 -18.65
CA MET A 179 0.23 20.32 -18.00
C MET A 179 -1.15 20.73 -17.48
N ALA A 180 -1.24 21.76 -16.63
CA ALA A 180 -2.51 22.23 -16.09
C ALA A 180 -3.55 22.63 -17.16
N ASP A 181 -3.11 23.09 -18.33
CA ASP A 181 -3.96 23.44 -19.47
C ASP A 181 -4.42 22.24 -20.31
N GLY A 182 -3.97 21.02 -19.98
CA GLY A 182 -4.26 19.77 -20.70
C GLY A 182 -3.32 19.48 -21.87
N SER A 183 -2.30 20.32 -22.12
CA SER A 183 -1.27 20.02 -23.11
C SER A 183 -0.32 18.91 -22.61
N PRO A 184 0.30 18.10 -23.49
CA PRO A 184 1.27 17.09 -23.06
C PRO A 184 2.43 17.71 -22.31
N ALA A 185 2.78 17.16 -21.14
CA ALA A 185 4.00 17.53 -20.45
C ALA A 185 5.23 17.13 -21.28
N SER A 186 6.36 17.83 -21.10
CA SER A 186 7.61 17.54 -21.84
C SER A 186 8.80 17.19 -20.95
N ALA A 187 8.66 17.34 -19.63
CA ALA A 187 9.74 17.17 -18.66
C ALA A 187 9.31 16.23 -17.52
N TYR A 188 9.27 14.93 -17.83
CA TYR A 188 8.91 13.89 -16.88
C TYR A 188 9.52 12.54 -17.32
N ARG A 189 9.66 11.62 -16.38
CA ARG A 189 9.84 10.18 -16.65
C ARG A 189 8.54 9.47 -16.35
N VAL A 190 8.27 8.39 -17.09
CA VAL A 190 7.03 7.67 -16.91
C VAL A 190 7.16 6.20 -17.19
N GLU A 191 6.47 5.41 -16.37
CA GLU A 191 6.22 4.00 -16.53
C GLU A 191 4.74 3.73 -16.22
N PRO A 192 4.19 2.53 -16.50
CA PRO A 192 2.79 2.25 -16.24
C PRO A 192 2.35 2.47 -14.79
N LYS A 193 3.27 2.40 -13.82
CA LYS A 193 3.00 2.51 -12.38
C LYS A 193 3.65 3.71 -11.70
N VAL A 194 4.54 4.42 -12.38
CA VAL A 194 5.37 5.47 -11.77
C VAL A 194 5.47 6.68 -12.71
N VAL A 195 5.38 7.87 -12.15
CA VAL A 195 5.70 9.13 -12.84
C VAL A 195 6.70 9.90 -12.01
N GLU A 196 7.78 10.36 -12.63
CA GLU A 196 8.74 11.28 -11.99
C GLU A 196 8.65 12.65 -12.66
N LEU A 197 8.45 13.68 -11.85
CA LEU A 197 8.36 15.08 -12.26
C LEU A 197 9.54 15.83 -11.67
N THR A 198 10.42 16.33 -12.54
CA THR A 198 11.71 16.93 -12.14
C THR A 198 11.82 18.42 -12.38
N GLN A 199 10.84 19.01 -13.09
CA GLN A 199 10.84 20.44 -13.43
C GLN A 199 9.68 21.18 -12.76
N PRO A 200 9.88 22.44 -12.32
CA PRO A 200 8.81 23.28 -11.81
C PRO A 200 7.65 23.41 -12.80
N GLY A 201 6.42 23.29 -12.31
CA GLY A 201 5.23 23.31 -13.14
C GLY A 201 3.99 22.82 -12.40
N SER A 202 2.85 22.96 -13.07
CA SER A 202 1.56 22.42 -12.63
C SER A 202 1.19 21.27 -13.54
N TYR A 203 1.14 20.06 -13.00
CA TYR A 203 0.94 18.82 -13.74
C TYR A 203 -0.36 18.14 -13.33
N LYS A 204 -0.92 17.37 -14.27
CA LYS A 204 -2.03 16.45 -14.09
C LYS A 204 -1.55 15.05 -14.44
N VAL A 205 -1.48 14.19 -13.45
CA VAL A 205 -1.23 12.75 -13.64
C VAL A 205 -2.59 12.06 -13.68
N VAL A 206 -2.94 11.52 -14.85
CA VAL A 206 -4.21 10.84 -15.07
C VAL A 206 -4.02 9.35 -14.87
N ILE A 207 -4.77 8.78 -13.93
CA ILE A 207 -4.76 7.36 -13.58
C ILE A 207 -6.07 6.73 -14.06
N ALA A 208 -5.96 5.59 -14.74
CA ALA A 208 -7.10 4.83 -15.26
C ALA A 208 -6.98 3.34 -14.90
N PRO A 209 -8.09 2.58 -14.94
CA PRO A 209 -8.05 1.13 -14.83
C PRO A 209 -7.08 0.53 -15.85
N GLY A 210 -6.24 -0.39 -15.38
CA GLY A 210 -5.22 -1.03 -16.20
C GLY A 210 -4.83 -2.38 -15.63
N GLN A 211 -3.94 -3.08 -16.34
CA GLN A 211 -3.49 -4.39 -15.90
C GLN A 211 -2.61 -4.24 -14.65
N PRO A 212 -2.87 -5.05 -13.59
CA PRO A 212 -1.96 -5.14 -12.46
C PRO A 212 -0.64 -5.76 -12.92
N LEU A 213 0.46 -5.31 -12.30
CA LEU A 213 1.77 -5.90 -12.48
C LEU A 213 2.10 -6.79 -11.27
N PRO A 214 2.81 -7.92 -11.46
CA PRO A 214 3.31 -8.71 -10.35
C PRO A 214 4.35 -7.90 -9.55
N ALA A 215 4.27 -7.95 -8.22
CA ALA A 215 5.29 -7.32 -7.36
C ALA A 215 6.68 -7.97 -7.51
N ALA A 216 6.74 -9.25 -7.87
CA ALA A 216 7.96 -9.94 -8.26
C ALA A 216 7.83 -10.40 -9.70
N LEU A 217 8.67 -9.87 -10.60
CA LEU A 217 8.62 -10.17 -12.01
C LEU A 217 10.00 -10.52 -12.57
N LEU A 218 9.97 -11.29 -13.65
CA LEU A 218 11.12 -11.45 -14.53
C LEU A 218 10.92 -10.51 -15.72
N VAL A 219 11.93 -9.70 -16.01
CA VAL A 219 11.98 -8.83 -17.18
C VAL A 219 13.07 -9.33 -18.10
N LYS A 220 12.82 -9.33 -19.40
CA LYS A 220 13.77 -9.78 -20.42
C LYS A 220 13.70 -8.88 -21.64
N SER A 221 14.85 -8.60 -22.24
CA SER A 221 14.92 -8.01 -23.58
C SER A 221 15.04 -9.10 -24.64
N LEU A 222 14.32 -8.90 -25.75
CA LEU A 222 14.48 -9.71 -26.95
C LEU A 222 15.55 -9.10 -27.87
N SER A 223 15.91 -9.82 -28.94
CA SER A 223 16.90 -9.33 -29.89
C SER A 223 16.45 -8.02 -30.58
N GLN A 224 17.40 -7.10 -30.76
CA GLN A 224 17.19 -5.87 -31.50
C GLN A 224 16.66 -6.12 -32.92
N GLN A 225 15.78 -5.25 -33.38
CA GLN A 225 15.20 -5.26 -34.71
C GLN A 225 15.44 -3.92 -35.41
N ASN A 226 15.48 -3.93 -36.74
CA ASN A 226 15.68 -2.74 -37.55
C ASN A 226 14.51 -2.54 -38.50
N ALA A 227 14.13 -1.28 -38.72
CA ALA A 227 13.14 -0.88 -39.69
C ALA A 227 13.48 0.50 -40.28
N ILE A 228 12.79 0.87 -41.35
CA ILE A 228 12.97 2.15 -42.03
C ILE A 228 11.61 2.81 -42.24
N VAL A 229 11.48 4.05 -41.80
CA VAL A 229 10.37 4.94 -42.17
C VAL A 229 10.76 5.68 -43.43
N GLN A 230 9.92 5.60 -44.45
CA GLN A 230 10.14 6.34 -45.70
C GLN A 230 10.00 7.86 -45.46
N PRO A 231 10.63 8.70 -46.31
CA PRO A 231 10.46 10.16 -46.25
C PRO A 231 8.98 10.56 -46.17
N ASN A 232 8.64 11.48 -45.26
CA ASN A 232 7.26 11.92 -45.00
C ASN A 232 6.27 10.77 -44.71
N GLY A 233 6.77 9.66 -44.15
CA GLY A 233 6.01 8.44 -43.90
C GLY A 233 5.82 8.10 -42.43
N GLU A 234 5.23 6.93 -42.20
CA GLU A 234 4.96 6.37 -40.88
C GLU A 234 5.22 4.86 -40.90
N LEU A 235 5.65 4.33 -39.74
CA LEU A 235 5.78 2.92 -39.46
C LEU A 235 5.09 2.60 -38.14
N THR A 236 4.23 1.60 -38.14
CA THR A 236 3.65 1.03 -36.91
C THR A 236 4.16 -0.40 -36.73
N VAL A 237 4.68 -0.68 -35.53
CA VAL A 237 5.07 -2.03 -35.12
C VAL A 237 4.13 -2.49 -34.03
N THR A 238 3.64 -3.72 -34.16
CA THR A 238 2.72 -4.34 -33.19
C THR A 238 3.36 -5.56 -32.54
N GLY A 239 2.93 -5.89 -31.32
CA GLY A 239 3.43 -7.02 -30.56
C GLY A 239 3.25 -8.37 -31.27
N ALA A 240 2.29 -8.49 -32.19
CA ALA A 240 2.10 -9.69 -33.01
C ALA A 240 3.26 -9.93 -34.00
N GLN A 241 4.01 -8.89 -34.36
CA GLN A 241 5.19 -8.98 -35.22
C GLN A 241 6.45 -9.34 -34.43
N VAL A 242 6.36 -9.32 -33.11
CA VAL A 242 7.45 -9.67 -32.20
C VAL A 242 7.17 -11.06 -31.66
N GLY A 243 8.13 -11.98 -31.81
CA GLY A 243 8.03 -13.34 -31.27
C GLY A 243 8.10 -13.37 -29.74
N VAL A 244 7.04 -12.95 -29.06
CA VAL A 244 6.93 -13.01 -27.60
C VAL A 244 6.94 -14.48 -27.14
N PRO A 245 7.88 -14.89 -26.27
CA PRO A 245 7.95 -16.27 -25.81
C PRO A 245 6.68 -16.70 -25.05
N GLN A 246 6.36 -18.01 -25.09
CA GLN A 246 5.19 -18.54 -24.41
C GLN A 246 5.25 -18.25 -22.89
N GLY A 247 4.15 -17.75 -22.33
CA GLY A 247 4.04 -17.41 -20.90
C GLY A 247 4.64 -16.05 -20.52
N TRP A 248 5.17 -15.30 -21.49
CA TRP A 248 5.61 -13.92 -21.32
C TRP A 248 4.60 -12.95 -21.94
N GLN A 249 4.62 -11.72 -21.46
CA GLN A 249 3.80 -10.61 -21.94
C GLN A 249 4.70 -9.47 -22.41
N LEU A 250 4.26 -8.74 -23.44
CA LEU A 250 4.98 -7.56 -23.91
C LEU A 250 4.75 -6.39 -22.95
N LEU A 251 5.82 -5.86 -22.38
CA LEU A 251 5.80 -4.64 -21.56
C LEU A 251 5.82 -3.40 -22.46
N GLY A 252 6.69 -3.41 -23.47
CA GLY A 252 6.92 -2.28 -24.34
C GLY A 252 8.14 -2.44 -25.23
N PHE A 253 8.66 -1.30 -25.69
CA PHE A 253 9.75 -1.21 -26.65
C PHE A 253 10.71 -0.09 -26.26
N ILE A 254 12.00 -0.35 -26.35
CA ILE A 254 12.99 0.73 -26.47
C ILE A 254 13.09 1.08 -27.95
N VAL A 255 12.87 2.33 -28.32
CA VAL A 255 12.85 2.80 -29.71
C VAL A 255 13.91 3.87 -29.91
N PHE A 256 14.82 3.64 -30.86
CA PHE A 256 15.82 4.60 -31.31
C PHE A 256 15.58 4.94 -32.78
N ALA A 257 15.13 6.16 -33.05
CA ALA A 257 14.86 6.64 -34.40
C ALA A 257 15.84 7.75 -34.77
N TYR A 258 16.52 7.61 -35.92
CA TYR A 258 17.52 8.57 -36.36
C TYR A 258 17.56 8.78 -37.87
N SER A 259 17.95 9.98 -38.30
CA SER A 259 18.17 10.33 -39.69
C SER A 259 19.34 11.31 -39.82
N GLY A 260 20.19 11.09 -40.81
CA GLY A 260 21.36 11.92 -41.10
C GLY A 260 21.25 12.54 -42.49
N ASN A 261 21.48 13.84 -42.59
CA ASN A 261 21.48 14.59 -43.85
C ASN A 261 22.72 15.47 -43.98
N VAL A 262 23.14 15.74 -45.22
CA VAL A 262 24.20 16.71 -45.52
C VAL A 262 23.62 17.76 -46.45
N ASN A 263 23.58 19.01 -45.99
CA ASN A 263 23.00 20.14 -46.71
C ASN A 263 23.98 21.31 -46.77
N LEU A 264 23.66 22.34 -47.55
CA LEU A 264 24.42 23.59 -47.51
C LEU A 264 24.18 24.33 -46.18
N VAL A 265 25.21 25.03 -45.68
CA VAL A 265 25.10 25.90 -44.51
C VAL A 265 23.99 26.93 -44.74
N GLY A 266 23.07 27.04 -43.78
CA GLY A 266 21.89 27.90 -43.89
C GLY A 266 20.70 27.28 -44.61
N GLN A 267 20.80 26.04 -45.09
CA GLN A 267 19.70 25.26 -45.66
C GLN A 267 19.49 23.94 -44.90
N PRO A 268 19.18 23.99 -43.59
CA PRO A 268 18.97 22.78 -42.81
C PRO A 268 17.75 21.99 -43.33
N ALA A 269 17.77 20.68 -43.13
CA ALA A 269 16.59 19.86 -43.36
C ALA A 269 15.47 20.32 -42.42
N SER A 270 14.27 20.54 -42.96
CA SER A 270 13.07 20.82 -42.17
C SER A 270 12.34 19.50 -41.87
N GLY A 271 11.62 19.48 -40.75
CA GLY A 271 10.84 18.33 -40.31
C GLY A 271 11.29 17.79 -38.96
N GLY A 272 10.72 16.65 -38.55
CA GLY A 272 11.01 16.01 -37.27
C GLY A 272 10.63 14.54 -37.25
N ILE A 273 10.89 13.92 -36.10
CA ILE A 273 10.56 12.54 -35.79
C ILE A 273 9.62 12.52 -34.59
N THR A 274 8.48 11.87 -34.75
CA THR A 274 7.53 11.62 -33.65
C THR A 274 7.52 10.13 -33.36
N ILE A 275 7.55 9.80 -32.06
CA ILE A 275 7.40 8.44 -31.56
C ILE A 275 6.14 8.47 -30.70
N GLY A 276 5.18 7.60 -31.00
CA GLY A 276 3.90 7.48 -30.31
C GLY A 276 3.61 6.03 -29.91
N GLY A 277 2.68 5.85 -28.98
CA GLY A 277 2.28 4.54 -28.45
C GLY A 277 1.28 4.69 -27.30
N GLY A 278 1.17 3.66 -26.45
CA GLY A 278 0.29 3.69 -25.28
C GLY A 278 0.73 4.74 -24.27
N LEU A 279 1.94 4.58 -23.73
CA LEU A 279 2.59 5.55 -22.85
C LEU A 279 4.06 5.70 -23.28
N VAL A 280 4.55 6.93 -23.44
CA VAL A 280 5.86 7.21 -24.05
C VAL A 280 6.71 8.05 -23.12
N ASP A 281 7.84 7.49 -22.69
CA ASP A 281 8.92 8.23 -22.02
C ASP A 281 9.98 8.62 -23.05
N ILE A 282 10.24 9.93 -23.20
CA ILE A 282 11.28 10.42 -24.11
C ILE A 282 12.60 10.50 -23.35
N VAL A 283 13.48 9.53 -23.60
CA VAL A 283 14.83 9.48 -23.04
C VAL A 283 15.69 10.63 -23.55
N THR A 284 15.66 10.87 -24.87
CA THR A 284 16.44 11.93 -25.52
C THR A 284 15.80 12.35 -26.83
N ASN A 285 15.88 13.64 -27.16
CA ASN A 285 15.44 14.20 -28.44
C ASN A 285 16.38 15.34 -28.86
N ASN A 286 17.32 15.05 -29.75
CA ASN A 286 18.39 15.98 -30.09
C ASN A 286 18.60 16.11 -31.61
N THR A 287 19.10 17.28 -32.01
CA THR A 287 19.61 17.54 -33.36
C THR A 287 21.03 18.03 -33.25
N LEU A 288 21.98 17.25 -33.78
CA LEU A 288 23.39 17.65 -33.86
C LEU A 288 23.68 18.22 -35.24
N SER A 289 24.48 19.29 -35.30
CA SER A 289 24.85 19.95 -36.54
C SER A 289 26.35 20.19 -36.58
N PHE A 290 26.98 19.75 -37.67
CA PHE A 290 28.43 19.81 -37.86
C PHE A 290 28.74 20.52 -39.17
N VAL A 291 29.43 21.65 -39.11
CA VAL A 291 29.95 22.30 -40.32
C VAL A 291 31.19 21.54 -40.77
N ILE A 292 31.19 21.05 -42.01
CA ILE A 292 32.30 20.31 -42.59
C ILE A 292 33.41 21.30 -42.92
N ARG A 293 34.58 21.12 -42.30
CA ARG A 293 35.76 21.98 -42.47
C ARG A 293 36.96 21.13 -42.89
N SER A 294 37.79 21.67 -43.79
CA SER A 294 39.11 21.12 -44.10
C SER A 294 40.21 21.95 -43.43
N LEU A 295 41.42 21.38 -43.30
CA LEU A 295 42.62 22.08 -42.84
C LEU A 295 43.02 23.22 -43.78
N SER A 296 42.59 23.18 -45.04
CA SER A 296 42.83 24.21 -46.03
C SER A 296 41.53 24.69 -46.68
N TYR A 297 41.62 25.81 -47.39
CA TYR A 297 40.49 26.39 -48.14
C TYR A 297 40.06 25.57 -49.38
N LEU A 298 40.66 24.40 -49.63
CA LEU A 298 40.26 23.52 -50.74
C LEU A 298 38.82 22.99 -50.60
N ILE A 299 38.34 22.81 -49.36
CA ILE A 299 36.93 22.49 -49.07
C ILE A 299 36.40 23.64 -48.21
N PRO A 300 35.71 24.62 -48.82
CA PRO A 300 35.14 25.72 -48.06
C PRO A 300 34.04 25.19 -47.12
N PRO A 301 33.82 25.81 -45.95
CA PRO A 301 32.89 25.36 -44.93
C PRO A 301 31.43 25.68 -45.29
N ILE A 302 30.99 25.22 -46.46
CA ILE A 302 29.66 25.46 -47.02
C ILE A 302 28.73 24.27 -46.83
N TRP A 303 29.23 23.13 -46.37
CA TRP A 303 28.43 21.94 -46.07
C TRP A 303 28.22 21.78 -44.57
N GLN A 304 27.03 21.35 -44.20
CA GLN A 304 26.61 21.05 -42.84
C GLN A 304 25.98 19.66 -42.79
N ALA A 305 26.58 18.77 -42.02
CA ALA A 305 25.96 17.50 -41.65
C ALA A 305 25.01 17.71 -40.47
N GLN A 306 23.82 17.12 -40.53
CA GLN A 306 22.82 17.16 -39.47
C GLN A 306 22.40 15.74 -39.10
N LEU A 307 22.40 15.44 -37.81
CA LEU A 307 21.92 14.18 -37.26
C LEU A 307 20.73 14.47 -36.35
N TYR A 308 19.55 14.00 -36.75
CA TYR A 308 18.34 13.99 -35.94
C TYR A 308 18.26 12.63 -35.27
N TYR A 309 18.09 12.61 -33.96
CA TYR A 309 17.86 11.35 -33.27
C TYR A 309 16.96 11.50 -32.04
N LYS A 310 16.14 10.49 -31.82
CA LYS A 310 15.20 10.40 -30.71
C LYS A 310 15.23 9.00 -30.11
N ILE A 311 15.36 8.92 -28.80
CA ILE A 311 15.30 7.68 -28.02
C ILE A 311 14.09 7.79 -27.10
N ALA A 312 13.24 6.77 -27.10
CA ALA A 312 12.08 6.70 -26.23
C ALA A 312 11.85 5.27 -25.73
N ILE A 313 11.26 5.14 -24.55
CA ILE A 313 10.67 3.89 -24.06
C ILE A 313 9.16 4.01 -24.29
N VAL A 314 8.60 3.05 -25.00
CA VAL A 314 7.17 3.02 -25.35
C VAL A 314 6.53 1.82 -24.70
N TYR A 315 5.68 2.06 -23.70
CA TYR A 315 4.91 1.02 -23.02
C TYR A 315 3.63 0.69 -23.80
N GLY A 316 3.28 -0.59 -23.78
CA GLY A 316 2.11 -1.15 -24.46
C GLY A 316 2.45 -2.09 -25.59
N THR A 317 1.42 -2.50 -26.34
CA THR A 317 1.52 -3.58 -27.33
C THR A 317 1.90 -3.11 -28.73
N SER A 318 2.10 -1.82 -28.95
CA SER A 318 2.51 -1.27 -30.24
C SER A 318 3.16 0.10 -30.09
N PHE A 319 3.99 0.47 -31.06
CA PHE A 319 4.48 1.84 -31.21
C PHE A 319 4.39 2.28 -32.67
N THR A 320 4.35 3.60 -32.85
CA THR A 320 4.35 4.26 -34.14
C THR A 320 5.52 5.23 -34.20
N VAL A 321 6.27 5.22 -35.31
CA VAL A 321 7.23 6.26 -35.65
C VAL A 321 6.77 6.97 -36.92
N SER A 322 6.55 8.28 -36.84
CA SER A 322 6.21 9.12 -37.99
C SER A 322 7.30 10.16 -38.23
N SER A 323 7.50 10.53 -39.50
CA SER A 323 8.48 11.54 -39.87
C SER A 323 7.93 12.52 -40.89
N THR A 324 8.30 13.79 -40.72
CA THR A 324 8.08 14.86 -41.71
C THR A 324 9.38 15.27 -42.41
N LEU A 325 10.44 14.47 -42.24
CA LEU A 325 11.72 14.68 -42.91
C LEU A 325 11.64 14.23 -44.38
N SER A 326 12.38 14.92 -45.24
CA SER A 326 12.57 14.55 -46.64
C SER A 326 13.52 13.36 -46.85
N SER A 327 14.17 12.91 -45.78
CA SER A 327 15.08 11.76 -45.76
C SER A 327 14.46 10.57 -45.02
N PRO A 328 14.87 9.34 -45.34
CA PRO A 328 14.42 8.17 -44.59
C PRO A 328 14.91 8.22 -43.14
N VAL A 329 14.11 7.67 -42.23
CA VAL A 329 14.46 7.53 -40.80
C VAL A 329 14.72 6.05 -40.52
N ASN A 330 15.89 5.74 -39.99
CA ASN A 330 16.21 4.42 -39.50
C ASN A 330 15.65 4.26 -38.09
N VAL A 331 15.07 3.10 -37.80
CA VAL A 331 14.48 2.77 -36.50
C VAL A 331 15.09 1.48 -36.01
N ILE A 332 15.72 1.53 -34.83
CA ILE A 332 16.12 0.37 -34.05
C ILE A 332 15.12 0.22 -32.92
N TYR A 333 14.58 -0.97 -32.73
CA TYR A 333 13.69 -1.23 -31.59
C TYR A 333 14.01 -2.54 -30.88
N ILE A 334 13.88 -2.52 -29.56
CA ILE A 334 14.16 -3.66 -28.68
C ILE A 334 12.88 -3.95 -27.89
N PRO A 335 12.21 -5.08 -28.13
CA PRO A 335 11.05 -5.48 -27.35
C PRO A 335 11.46 -5.89 -25.93
N ILE A 336 10.73 -5.40 -24.94
CA ILE A 336 10.86 -5.75 -23.53
C ILE A 336 9.65 -6.57 -23.12
N VAL A 337 9.89 -7.75 -22.57
CA VAL A 337 8.85 -8.67 -22.13
C VAL A 337 8.99 -8.95 -20.64
N TYR A 338 7.87 -9.28 -20.00
CA TYR A 338 7.83 -9.61 -18.59
C TYR A 338 6.92 -10.81 -18.30
N LYS A 339 7.10 -11.41 -17.13
CA LYS A 339 6.12 -12.33 -16.53
C LYS A 339 6.25 -12.33 -15.02
N ALA A 340 5.23 -12.82 -14.32
CA ALA A 340 5.32 -13.06 -12.89
C ALA A 340 6.48 -14.02 -12.57
N ALA A 341 7.30 -13.65 -11.60
CA ALA A 341 8.35 -14.51 -11.08
C ALA A 341 7.72 -15.61 -10.20
N ASN A 342 8.36 -16.78 -10.15
CA ASN A 342 7.99 -17.82 -9.19
C ASN A 342 8.54 -17.44 -7.80
N ALA A 343 7.80 -16.58 -7.10
CA ALA A 343 8.17 -16.01 -5.82
C ALA A 343 7.47 -16.74 -4.66
N VAL A 344 8.23 -17.08 -3.61
CA VAL A 344 7.70 -17.54 -2.32
C VAL A 344 7.95 -16.45 -1.29
N TRP A 345 6.86 -15.92 -0.73
CA TRP A 345 6.88 -14.86 0.28
C TRP A 345 6.99 -15.46 1.68
N LEU A 346 7.93 -14.95 2.46
CA LEU A 346 8.16 -15.30 3.85
C LEU A 346 8.27 -14.01 4.68
N PRO A 347 8.06 -14.07 6.02
CA PRO A 347 8.09 -12.89 6.89
C PRO A 347 9.34 -12.01 6.79
N ASP A 348 10.51 -12.58 6.50
CA ASP A 348 11.79 -11.87 6.47
C ASP A 348 12.46 -11.86 5.08
N ARG A 349 11.86 -12.52 4.08
CA ARG A 349 12.47 -12.70 2.77
C ARG A 349 11.51 -13.10 1.67
N VAL A 350 11.95 -12.92 0.43
CA VAL A 350 11.30 -13.43 -0.79
C VAL A 350 12.27 -14.33 -1.52
N LEU A 351 11.82 -15.52 -1.90
CA LEU A 351 12.60 -16.49 -2.67
C LEU A 351 12.13 -16.48 -4.11
N VAL A 352 12.99 -16.11 -5.05
CA VAL A 352 12.69 -16.10 -6.48
C VAL A 352 13.51 -17.17 -7.19
N ASN A 353 12.84 -18.16 -7.77
CA ASN A 353 13.51 -19.21 -8.53
C ASN A 353 13.59 -18.87 -10.01
N VAL A 354 14.82 -18.77 -10.54
CA VAL A 354 15.11 -18.55 -11.97
C VAL A 354 15.58 -19.85 -12.61
N THR A 355 14.90 -20.27 -13.66
CA THR A 355 15.19 -21.52 -14.38
C THR A 355 15.92 -21.25 -15.71
N GLN A 356 16.45 -22.31 -16.34
CA GLN A 356 17.08 -22.19 -17.65
C GLN A 356 16.11 -21.70 -18.73
N ALA A 357 14.83 -22.08 -18.65
CA ALA A 357 13.80 -21.61 -19.58
C ALA A 357 13.51 -20.11 -19.38
N ASP A 358 13.71 -19.59 -18.17
CA ASP A 358 13.50 -18.18 -17.88
C ASP A 358 14.56 -17.29 -18.52
N VAL A 359 15.79 -17.78 -18.68
CA VAL A 359 16.91 -17.01 -19.26
C VAL A 359 17.10 -17.24 -20.76
N ALA A 360 16.52 -18.30 -21.32
CA ALA A 360 16.65 -18.64 -22.74
C ALA A 360 16.09 -17.53 -23.68
N ASP A 361 16.66 -17.41 -24.88
CA ASP A 361 16.20 -16.53 -25.97
C ASP A 361 16.19 -15.02 -25.68
N GLY A 362 16.69 -14.60 -24.50
CA GLY A 362 16.85 -13.19 -24.14
C GLY A 362 18.26 -12.67 -24.39
N VAL A 363 18.39 -11.37 -24.65
CA VAL A 363 19.71 -10.70 -24.63
C VAL A 363 20.16 -10.49 -23.18
N TRP A 364 19.22 -10.14 -22.31
CA TRP A 364 19.38 -10.15 -20.85
C TRP A 364 18.07 -10.55 -20.18
N THR A 365 18.16 -11.07 -18.95
CA THR A 365 17.02 -11.35 -18.06
C THR A 365 17.34 -10.85 -16.67
N ALA A 366 16.42 -10.10 -16.07
CA ALA A 366 16.54 -9.57 -14.71
C ALA A 366 15.35 -10.01 -13.86
N ILE A 367 15.59 -10.15 -12.56
CA ILE A 367 14.56 -10.18 -11.55
C ILE A 367 14.31 -8.75 -11.13
N VAL A 368 13.06 -8.31 -11.10
CA VAL A 368 12.63 -7.03 -10.55
C VAL A 368 11.66 -7.31 -9.41
N LEU A 369 11.90 -6.68 -8.27
CA LEU A 369 11.07 -6.74 -7.08
C LEU A 369 10.63 -5.32 -6.73
N GLU A 370 9.32 -5.11 -6.68
CA GLU A 370 8.67 -3.86 -6.33
C GLU A 370 7.80 -4.13 -5.09
N LEU A 371 8.08 -3.40 -4.01
CA LEU A 371 7.42 -3.56 -2.72
C LEU A 371 6.59 -2.32 -2.37
N PRO A 372 5.51 -2.50 -1.60
CA PRO A 372 4.71 -1.37 -1.12
C PRO A 372 5.44 -0.59 -0.01
N PRO A 373 4.98 0.63 0.36
CA PRO A 373 5.65 1.47 1.34
C PRO A 373 5.88 0.84 2.72
N LEU A 374 5.09 -0.16 3.11
CA LEU A 374 5.28 -0.91 4.36
C LEU A 374 6.42 -1.94 4.32
N ALA A 375 7.20 -2.05 3.24
CA ALA A 375 8.26 -3.04 3.10
C ALA A 375 9.53 -2.50 2.45
N LYS A 376 10.69 -2.98 2.91
CA LYS A 376 12.01 -2.56 2.42
C LYS A 376 12.92 -3.74 2.12
N ILE A 377 13.51 -3.74 0.94
CA ILE A 377 14.53 -4.67 0.49
C ILE A 377 15.86 -4.26 1.12
N ILE A 378 16.43 -5.14 1.93
CA ILE A 378 17.67 -4.88 2.67
C ILE A 378 18.88 -5.43 1.91
N SER A 379 18.73 -6.61 1.29
CA SER A 379 19.81 -7.24 0.52
C SER A 379 19.29 -8.31 -0.42
N ILE A 380 20.12 -8.67 -1.40
CA ILE A 380 19.89 -9.75 -2.37
C ILE A 380 21.02 -10.76 -2.20
N LYS A 381 20.68 -12.02 -1.95
CA LYS A 381 21.61 -13.15 -1.97
C LYS A 381 21.43 -13.96 -3.25
N THR A 382 22.51 -14.16 -3.99
CA THR A 382 22.53 -14.91 -5.25
C THR A 382 22.61 -16.42 -5.01
N PRO A 383 22.30 -17.26 -6.01
CA PRO A 383 22.44 -18.72 -5.92
C PRO A 383 23.86 -19.18 -5.55
N SER A 384 24.90 -18.52 -6.06
CA SER A 384 26.31 -18.76 -5.71
C SER A 384 26.69 -18.29 -4.29
N GLY A 385 25.80 -17.60 -3.59
CA GLY A 385 25.99 -17.15 -2.22
C GLY A 385 26.56 -15.74 -2.06
N ALA A 386 26.73 -14.99 -3.16
CA ALA A 386 27.11 -13.58 -3.07
C ALA A 386 25.97 -12.78 -2.43
N VAL A 387 26.31 -11.83 -1.56
CA VAL A 387 25.35 -10.93 -0.91
C VAL A 387 25.58 -9.52 -1.43
N ILE A 388 24.52 -8.94 -1.95
CA ILE A 388 24.46 -7.57 -2.47
C ILE A 388 23.54 -6.82 -1.51
N ALA A 389 24.14 -6.02 -0.65
CA ALA A 389 23.42 -5.15 0.27
C ALA A 389 23.81 -3.72 -0.01
N ASN A 390 22.86 -2.79 0.13
CA ASN A 390 23.12 -1.35 0.01
C ASN A 390 23.88 -1.02 -1.28
N ALA A 391 23.32 -1.41 -2.42
CA ALA A 391 23.98 -1.32 -3.72
C ALA A 391 23.01 -0.66 -4.71
N THR A 392 23.30 0.57 -5.14
CA THR A 392 22.46 1.31 -6.09
C THR A 392 23.23 1.42 -7.40
N ASP A 393 22.65 0.86 -8.46
CA ASP A 393 23.18 0.77 -9.83
C ASP A 393 24.62 0.27 -9.91
N VAL A 394 24.89 -0.85 -9.23
CA VAL A 394 26.23 -1.43 -9.18
C VAL A 394 26.50 -2.36 -10.35
N GLN A 395 27.77 -2.35 -10.76
CA GLN A 395 28.35 -3.25 -11.75
C GLN A 395 29.25 -4.27 -11.05
N LEU A 396 28.86 -5.56 -11.11
CA LEU A 396 29.55 -6.64 -10.41
C LEU A 396 30.24 -7.57 -11.42
N VAL A 397 31.51 -7.89 -11.22
CA VAL A 397 32.22 -8.84 -12.10
C VAL A 397 31.58 -10.22 -12.01
N TRP A 398 31.21 -10.80 -13.16
CA TRP A 398 30.44 -12.04 -13.21
C TRP A 398 30.67 -12.83 -14.50
N GLY A 399 31.15 -14.08 -14.39
CA GLY A 399 31.23 -15.02 -15.51
C GLY A 399 31.98 -14.53 -16.76
N GLY A 400 32.95 -13.61 -16.59
CA GLY A 400 33.70 -12.99 -17.68
C GLY A 400 33.13 -11.68 -18.21
N GLY A 401 32.01 -11.20 -17.66
CA GLY A 401 31.39 -9.90 -17.94
C GLY A 401 31.04 -9.12 -16.67
N VAL A 402 30.04 -8.27 -16.78
CA VAL A 402 29.51 -7.42 -15.70
C VAL A 402 28.05 -7.78 -15.46
N ARG A 403 27.62 -7.82 -14.20
CA ARG A 403 26.23 -7.99 -13.79
C ARG A 403 25.74 -6.69 -13.19
N MET A 404 24.61 -6.19 -13.68
CA MET A 404 23.93 -5.06 -13.07
C MET A 404 23.05 -5.53 -11.91
N ALA A 405 23.09 -4.81 -10.79
CA ALA A 405 22.16 -4.96 -9.69
C ALA A 405 21.91 -3.62 -9.02
N SER A 406 20.71 -3.42 -8.49
CA SER A 406 20.36 -2.22 -7.74
C SER A 406 19.33 -2.56 -6.68
N ILE A 407 19.42 -1.89 -5.54
CA ILE A 407 18.41 -1.71 -4.53
C ILE A 407 18.24 -0.19 -4.45
N SER A 408 17.01 0.28 -4.62
CA SER A 408 16.69 1.69 -4.52
C SER A 408 17.05 2.22 -3.12
N PRO A 409 17.42 3.50 -2.96
CA PRO A 409 17.81 4.05 -1.67
C PRO A 409 16.76 3.91 -0.57
N ASP A 410 15.47 3.95 -0.92
CA ASP A 410 14.33 3.74 -0.01
C ASP A 410 14.06 2.25 0.30
N GLY A 411 14.64 1.34 -0.48
CA GLY A 411 14.47 -0.11 -0.41
C GLY A 411 13.16 -0.61 -1.02
N HIS A 412 12.35 0.20 -1.68
CA HIS A 412 11.07 -0.25 -2.24
C HIS A 412 11.22 -1.01 -3.57
N GLU A 413 12.33 -0.82 -4.28
CA GLU A 413 12.58 -1.45 -5.57
C GLU A 413 13.96 -2.08 -5.61
N ALA A 414 14.07 -3.21 -6.30
CA ALA A 414 15.36 -3.78 -6.61
C ALA A 414 15.34 -4.53 -7.93
N TYR A 415 16.49 -4.57 -8.59
CA TYR A 415 16.71 -5.47 -9.70
C TYR A 415 18.05 -6.19 -9.60
N ILE A 416 18.12 -7.39 -10.18
CA ILE A 416 19.38 -8.11 -10.40
C ILE A 416 19.32 -8.84 -11.73
N VAL A 417 20.35 -8.65 -12.55
CA VAL A 417 20.49 -9.36 -13.83
C VAL A 417 20.89 -10.82 -13.54
N ALA A 418 20.04 -11.76 -13.95
CA ALA A 418 20.25 -13.20 -13.81
C ALA A 418 20.82 -13.86 -15.08
N ALA A 419 20.75 -13.17 -16.22
CA ALA A 419 21.43 -13.54 -17.46
C ALA A 419 21.75 -12.33 -18.32
N GLU A 420 22.92 -12.31 -18.94
CA GLU A 420 23.33 -11.34 -19.95
C GLU A 420 24.26 -12.00 -20.99
N GLY A 421 23.90 -11.88 -22.26
CA GLY A 421 24.62 -12.52 -23.36
C GLY A 421 24.73 -14.05 -23.15
N ASN A 422 25.95 -14.54 -22.99
CA ASN A 422 26.23 -15.97 -22.80
C ASN A 422 26.40 -16.38 -21.33
N THR A 423 26.25 -15.44 -20.39
CA THR A 423 26.45 -15.67 -18.96
C THR A 423 25.09 -15.71 -18.26
N ALA A 424 24.85 -16.76 -17.46
CA ALA A 424 23.62 -16.92 -16.69
C ALA A 424 23.87 -17.62 -15.35
N GLU A 425 23.08 -17.28 -14.34
CA GLU A 425 23.11 -17.87 -13.00
C GLU A 425 21.66 -18.22 -12.63
N THR A 426 21.30 -19.46 -12.90
CA THR A 426 19.98 -19.98 -12.54
C THR A 426 20.00 -20.52 -11.11
N GLY A 427 18.83 -20.58 -10.48
CA GLY A 427 18.64 -21.00 -9.10
C GLY A 427 17.81 -20.01 -8.30
N VAL A 428 17.89 -20.13 -6.97
CA VAL A 428 17.08 -19.34 -6.04
C VAL A 428 17.84 -18.09 -5.60
N TYR A 429 17.28 -16.94 -5.94
CA TYR A 429 17.68 -15.64 -5.40
C TYR A 429 16.85 -15.37 -4.14
N THR A 430 17.50 -14.86 -3.09
CA THR A 430 16.84 -14.51 -1.82
C THR A 430 16.91 -13.01 -1.62
N PHE A 431 15.77 -12.34 -1.61
CA PHE A 431 15.65 -10.93 -1.26
C PHE A 431 15.30 -10.86 0.22
N MET A 432 16.16 -10.27 1.06
CA MET A 432 15.84 -10.04 2.47
C MET A 432 14.95 -8.79 2.55
N VAL A 433 13.81 -8.92 3.22
CA VAL A 433 12.80 -7.87 3.30
C VAL A 433 12.45 -7.59 4.75
N ASP A 434 12.46 -6.31 5.12
CA ASP A 434 11.97 -5.81 6.39
C ASP A 434 10.54 -5.27 6.20
N TRP A 435 9.58 -5.82 6.93
CA TRP A 435 8.17 -5.47 6.86
C TRP A 435 7.73 -4.69 8.09
N GLN A 436 6.97 -3.63 7.87
CA GLN A 436 6.25 -2.92 8.91
C GLN A 436 4.81 -3.44 8.99
N PRO A 437 4.24 -3.55 10.20
CA PRO A 437 2.87 -4.02 10.35
C PRO A 437 1.88 -3.00 9.79
N LEU A 438 0.83 -3.50 9.13
CA LEU A 438 -0.33 -2.71 8.76
C LEU A 438 -1.11 -2.33 10.02
N VAL A 439 -1.30 -1.04 10.25
CA VAL A 439 -1.97 -0.52 11.45
C VAL A 439 -3.38 -0.02 11.13
N ILE A 440 -4.38 -0.59 11.80
CA ILE A 440 -5.78 -0.15 11.78
C ILE A 440 -6.13 0.43 13.16
N THR A 441 -6.50 1.70 13.19
CA THR A 441 -6.99 2.38 14.39
C THR A 441 -8.49 2.12 14.55
N VAL A 442 -8.90 1.64 15.71
CA VAL A 442 -10.30 1.38 16.04
C VAL A 442 -10.76 2.36 17.11
N ALA A 443 -11.69 3.24 16.74
CA ALA A 443 -12.20 4.29 17.60
C ALA A 443 -13.70 4.13 17.84
N ASN A 444 -14.17 4.57 19.00
CA ASN A 444 -15.60 4.77 19.19
C ASN A 444 -16.04 5.98 18.37
N LYS A 445 -17.19 5.92 17.70
CA LYS A 445 -17.77 7.06 16.98
C LYS A 445 -18.05 8.27 17.88
N PHE A 446 -18.15 8.07 19.19
CA PHE A 446 -18.29 9.14 20.19
C PHE A 446 -16.94 9.64 20.75
N GLY A 447 -15.82 9.13 20.22
CA GLY A 447 -14.46 9.47 20.62
C GLY A 447 -13.82 8.45 21.56
N GLY A 448 -12.48 8.44 21.54
CA GLY A 448 -11.65 7.57 22.38
C GLY A 448 -11.36 6.18 21.76
N PRO A 449 -10.29 5.52 22.24
CA PRO A 449 -9.91 4.19 21.76
C PRO A 449 -10.85 3.11 22.31
N VAL A 450 -10.99 2.01 21.58
CA VAL A 450 -11.83 0.86 21.97
C VAL A 450 -10.98 -0.22 22.64
N SER A 451 -11.37 -0.67 23.84
CA SER A 451 -10.80 -1.83 24.53
C SER A 451 -11.50 -3.13 24.12
N ASP A 452 -11.02 -4.29 24.59
CA ASP A 452 -11.69 -5.59 24.43
C ASP A 452 -11.89 -6.01 22.96
N LEU A 453 -10.96 -5.60 22.11
CA LEU A 453 -10.90 -5.98 20.71
C LEU A 453 -10.24 -7.36 20.58
N SER A 454 -10.68 -8.11 19.58
CA SER A 454 -9.97 -9.26 19.03
C SER A 454 -10.07 -9.18 17.52
N ALA A 455 -9.03 -9.60 16.81
CA ALA A 455 -9.03 -9.54 15.35
C ALA A 455 -8.36 -10.76 14.75
N ASN A 456 -8.76 -11.10 13.53
CA ASN A 456 -8.21 -12.19 12.74
C ASN A 456 -7.97 -11.70 11.30
N ALA A 457 -6.87 -12.15 10.68
CA ALA A 457 -6.50 -11.78 9.32
C ALA A 457 -5.90 -12.99 8.61
N ASP A 458 -6.75 -13.93 8.16
CA ASP A 458 -6.41 -15.15 7.42
C ASP A 458 -5.05 -15.78 7.76
N GLN A 459 -4.02 -15.45 6.96
CA GLN A 459 -2.67 -16.03 6.99
C GLN A 459 -1.64 -15.19 7.76
N TYR A 460 -2.05 -14.04 8.29
CA TYR A 460 -1.20 -13.08 8.98
C TYR A 460 -1.36 -13.18 10.49
N GLN A 461 -0.29 -12.87 11.20
CA GLN A 461 -0.37 -12.68 12.64
C GLN A 461 -0.99 -11.32 12.94
N VAL A 462 -1.80 -11.26 13.99
CA VAL A 462 -2.50 -10.05 14.39
C VAL A 462 -2.19 -9.73 15.85
N VAL A 463 -1.70 -8.52 16.10
CA VAL A 463 -1.46 -7.99 17.43
C VAL A 463 -2.52 -6.95 17.73
N VAL A 464 -3.28 -7.16 18.80
CA VAL A 464 -4.34 -6.25 19.21
C VAL A 464 -3.94 -5.52 20.48
N SER A 465 -4.13 -4.20 20.50
CA SER A 465 -4.00 -3.36 21.68
C SER A 465 -5.18 -2.38 21.75
N THR A 466 -5.24 -1.58 22.82
CA THR A 466 -6.35 -0.64 23.03
C THR A 466 -6.45 0.36 21.88
N GLY A 467 -7.53 0.26 21.10
CA GLY A 467 -7.82 1.11 19.95
C GLY A 467 -6.97 0.84 18.71
N GLN A 468 -6.23 -0.27 18.65
CA GLN A 468 -5.33 -0.57 17.55
C GLN A 468 -5.30 -2.06 17.22
N VAL A 469 -5.36 -2.39 15.93
CA VAL A 469 -5.12 -3.71 15.37
C VAL A 469 -3.92 -3.58 14.44
N ALA A 470 -2.85 -4.31 14.72
CA ALA A 470 -1.65 -4.37 13.88
C ALA A 470 -1.58 -5.76 13.21
N VAL A 471 -1.37 -5.79 11.90
CA VAL A 471 -1.29 -7.02 11.12
C VAL A 471 0.13 -7.16 10.55
N ASP A 472 0.81 -8.25 10.88
CA ASP A 472 2.17 -8.54 10.41
C ASP A 472 2.10 -9.09 8.98
N VAL A 473 2.07 -8.16 8.02
CA VAL A 473 2.03 -8.45 6.59
C VAL A 473 3.42 -8.85 6.08
N TYR A 474 3.48 -9.74 5.10
CA TYR A 474 4.74 -10.21 4.51
C TYR A 474 4.67 -10.51 3.01
N GLN A 475 3.57 -10.13 2.36
CA GLN A 475 3.42 -10.20 0.92
C GLN A 475 2.58 -9.01 0.42
N PRO A 476 2.85 -8.52 -0.79
CA PRO A 476 2.06 -7.47 -1.42
C PRO A 476 0.63 -7.93 -1.73
N GLY A 477 -0.30 -6.97 -1.65
CA GLY A 477 -1.70 -7.15 -2.02
C GLY A 477 -2.68 -6.85 -0.87
N PRO A 478 -4.00 -6.99 -1.14
CA PRO A 478 -5.02 -6.59 -0.19
C PRO A 478 -5.05 -7.47 1.06
N VAL A 479 -5.41 -6.87 2.19
CA VAL A 479 -5.52 -7.54 3.49
C VAL A 479 -6.95 -7.40 4.00
N SER A 480 -7.55 -8.54 4.34
CA SER A 480 -8.85 -8.60 5.01
C SER A 480 -8.67 -8.90 6.49
N VAL A 481 -9.37 -8.15 7.35
CA VAL A 481 -9.30 -8.24 8.80
C VAL A 481 -10.71 -8.28 9.38
N GLU A 482 -11.02 -9.34 10.09
CA GLU A 482 -12.25 -9.48 10.86
C GLU A 482 -11.99 -8.97 12.29
N ILE A 483 -12.69 -7.92 12.69
CA ILE A 483 -12.58 -7.30 14.03
C ILE A 483 -13.84 -7.66 14.83
N SER A 484 -13.63 -8.14 16.05
CA SER A 484 -14.68 -8.41 17.03
C SER A 484 -14.48 -7.56 18.29
N TYR A 485 -15.58 -7.21 18.94
CA TYR A 485 -15.59 -6.47 20.20
C TYR A 485 -16.32 -7.30 21.26
N LYS A 486 -15.65 -7.59 22.39
CA LYS A 486 -16.17 -8.49 23.44
C LYS A 486 -16.69 -9.84 22.89
N GLY A 487 -16.02 -10.37 21.86
CA GLY A 487 -16.40 -11.64 21.22
C GLY A 487 -17.60 -11.57 20.26
N VAL A 488 -18.12 -10.38 19.97
CA VAL A 488 -19.17 -10.16 18.96
C VAL A 488 -18.53 -9.58 17.69
N PRO A 489 -18.82 -10.12 16.48
CA PRO A 489 -18.35 -9.55 15.22
C PRO A 489 -18.73 -8.07 15.11
N ALA A 490 -17.74 -7.22 14.87
CA ALA A 490 -17.90 -5.77 14.88
C ALA A 490 -17.65 -5.13 13.52
N ALA A 491 -16.58 -5.51 12.82
CA ALA A 491 -16.27 -4.97 11.50
C ALA A 491 -15.52 -5.99 10.62
N ASP A 492 -15.85 -6.02 9.34
CA ASP A 492 -15.09 -6.68 8.29
C ASP A 492 -14.35 -5.60 7.50
N VAL A 493 -13.03 -5.57 7.64
CA VAL A 493 -12.17 -4.52 7.07
C VAL A 493 -11.39 -5.09 5.89
N THR A 494 -11.37 -4.38 4.77
CA THR A 494 -10.46 -4.68 3.65
C THR A 494 -9.60 -3.47 3.35
N VAL A 495 -8.28 -3.65 3.39
CA VAL A 495 -7.29 -2.64 3.04
C VAL A 495 -6.64 -3.06 1.73
N TYR A 496 -6.80 -2.24 0.67
CA TYR A 496 -6.24 -2.55 -0.64
C TYR A 496 -4.78 -2.12 -0.80
N SER A 497 -4.34 -1.07 -0.11
CA SER A 497 -2.95 -0.56 -0.19
C SER A 497 -2.18 -0.82 1.09
N LEU A 498 -0.98 -1.38 0.98
CA LEU A 498 -0.07 -1.55 2.11
C LEU A 498 0.80 -0.31 2.27
N ASP A 499 0.20 0.77 2.78
CA ASP A 499 0.86 2.07 2.92
C ASP A 499 0.72 2.66 4.34
N ASN A 500 1.31 3.85 4.52
CA ASN A 500 1.30 4.59 5.79
C ASN A 500 0.06 5.49 5.97
N SER A 501 -0.98 5.35 5.13
CA SER A 501 -2.18 6.16 5.26
C SER A 501 -2.98 5.80 6.52
N PRO A 502 -3.73 6.73 7.13
CA PRO A 502 -4.52 6.44 8.32
C PRO A 502 -5.71 5.53 8.01
N HIS A 503 -5.69 4.31 8.54
CA HIS A 503 -6.81 3.37 8.49
C HIS A 503 -7.65 3.45 9.77
N VAL A 504 -8.76 4.18 9.75
CA VAL A 504 -9.62 4.39 10.94
C VAL A 504 -10.97 3.70 10.79
N VAL A 505 -11.26 2.75 11.70
CA VAL A 505 -12.55 2.07 11.82
C VAL A 505 -13.33 2.67 12.99
N GLN A 506 -14.54 3.17 12.72
CA GLN A 506 -15.41 3.74 13.74
C GLN A 506 -16.49 2.73 14.15
N LEU A 507 -16.47 2.32 15.42
CA LEU A 507 -17.50 1.46 16.01
C LEU A 507 -18.49 2.30 16.82
N GLY A 508 -19.78 2.02 16.66
CA GLY A 508 -20.80 2.59 17.54
C GLY A 508 -20.87 1.81 18.86
N ILE A 509 -20.39 2.40 19.95
CA ILE A 509 -20.42 1.76 21.27
C ILE A 509 -21.22 2.62 22.24
N TYR A 510 -22.33 2.06 22.72
CA TYR A 510 -23.38 2.76 23.45
C TYR A 510 -23.52 2.29 24.90
N ASN A 511 -24.12 3.16 25.72
CA ASN A 511 -24.62 2.82 27.05
C ASN A 511 -26.13 2.59 26.95
N VAL A 512 -26.57 1.33 27.08
CA VAL A 512 -27.98 0.96 26.96
C VAL A 512 -28.60 0.89 28.36
N LYS A 513 -29.46 1.85 28.68
CA LYS A 513 -30.28 1.84 29.89
C LYS A 513 -31.61 1.15 29.59
N VAL A 514 -31.88 0.08 30.31
CA VAL A 514 -33.13 -0.67 30.18
C VAL A 514 -33.98 -0.38 31.40
N VAL A 515 -35.23 0.02 31.18
CA VAL A 515 -36.21 0.33 32.23
C VAL A 515 -37.35 -0.67 32.11
N VAL A 516 -37.52 -1.51 33.13
CA VAL A 516 -38.56 -2.53 33.18
C VAL A 516 -39.71 -2.02 34.03
N VAL A 517 -40.89 -1.93 33.42
CA VAL A 517 -42.10 -1.46 34.07
C VAL A 517 -43.21 -2.51 34.06
N GLY A 518 -44.08 -2.46 35.05
CA GLY A 518 -45.30 -3.26 35.09
C GLY A 518 -46.41 -2.69 34.21
N ALA A 519 -47.56 -3.35 34.22
CA ALA A 519 -48.73 -2.98 33.43
C ALA A 519 -49.30 -1.60 33.81
N LEU A 520 -49.04 -1.11 35.02
CA LEU A 520 -49.45 0.22 35.50
C LEU A 520 -48.30 1.24 35.43
N GLY A 521 -47.18 0.92 34.77
CA GLY A 521 -46.01 1.79 34.66
C GLY A 521 -45.13 1.84 35.91
N GLN A 522 -45.43 1.03 36.93
CA GLN A 522 -44.62 0.93 38.14
C GLN A 522 -43.28 0.24 37.86
N PRO A 523 -42.17 0.66 38.51
CA PRO A 523 -40.87 0.04 38.30
C PRO A 523 -40.83 -1.40 38.82
N ILE A 524 -40.15 -2.29 38.10
CA ILE A 524 -39.97 -3.70 38.50
C ILE A 524 -38.53 -3.93 38.96
N PRO A 525 -38.26 -4.02 40.27
CA PRO A 525 -36.92 -4.30 40.80
C PRO A 525 -36.55 -5.78 40.67
N ASN A 526 -35.24 -6.07 40.66
CA ASN A 526 -34.65 -7.42 40.59
C ASN A 526 -35.08 -8.27 39.37
N ALA A 527 -35.55 -7.63 38.30
CA ALA A 527 -35.80 -8.29 37.02
C ALA A 527 -34.45 -8.63 36.38
N GLN A 528 -34.26 -9.90 35.99
CA GLN A 528 -33.08 -10.35 35.27
C GLN A 528 -33.22 -9.96 33.80
N VAL A 529 -32.31 -9.12 33.32
CA VAL A 529 -32.29 -8.60 31.95
C VAL A 529 -31.04 -9.13 31.25
N SER A 530 -31.20 -9.57 30.00
CA SER A 530 -30.08 -9.96 29.14
C SER A 530 -30.31 -9.48 27.70
N ILE A 531 -29.22 -9.24 26.98
CA ILE A 531 -29.25 -8.90 25.56
C ILE A 531 -28.84 -10.15 24.77
N ALA A 532 -29.77 -10.81 24.07
CA ALA A 532 -29.44 -11.93 23.22
C ALA A 532 -28.57 -11.47 22.04
N GLY A 533 -27.47 -12.19 21.79
CA GLY A 533 -26.49 -11.83 20.76
C GLY A 533 -25.38 -10.89 21.24
N PHE A 534 -25.38 -10.48 22.51
CA PHE A 534 -24.29 -9.71 23.12
C PHE A 534 -24.03 -10.18 24.55
N PRO A 535 -22.78 -10.28 25.04
CA PRO A 535 -22.49 -10.78 26.39
C PRO A 535 -22.81 -9.73 27.47
N ALA A 536 -24.09 -9.38 27.63
CA ALA A 536 -24.58 -8.45 28.65
C ALA A 536 -25.80 -9.01 29.38
N SER A 537 -25.69 -9.12 30.69
CA SER A 537 -26.77 -9.52 31.59
C SER A 537 -26.65 -8.85 32.96
N GLY A 538 -27.77 -8.56 33.61
CA GLY A 538 -27.80 -7.90 34.92
C GLY A 538 -29.20 -7.85 35.51
N ALA A 539 -29.33 -7.34 36.73
CA ALA A 539 -30.60 -7.19 37.42
C ALA A 539 -31.01 -5.71 37.52
N THR A 540 -32.32 -5.42 37.45
CA THR A 540 -32.82 -4.06 37.67
C THR A 540 -32.71 -3.63 39.13
N ASP A 541 -32.38 -2.36 39.33
CA ASP A 541 -32.32 -1.71 40.64
C ASP A 541 -33.73 -1.38 41.20
N ASN A 542 -33.78 -0.69 42.34
CA ASN A 542 -35.03 -0.26 42.98
C ASN A 542 -35.86 0.72 42.13
N THR A 543 -35.27 1.34 41.10
CA THR A 543 -35.97 2.19 40.13
C THR A 543 -36.45 1.41 38.90
N GLY A 544 -36.27 0.08 38.90
CA GLY A 544 -36.62 -0.79 37.78
C GLY A 544 -35.66 -0.66 36.60
N SER A 545 -34.44 -0.17 36.80
CA SER A 545 -33.50 0.09 35.71
C SER A 545 -32.18 -0.68 35.82
N VAL A 546 -31.58 -1.00 34.68
CA VAL A 546 -30.23 -1.57 34.57
C VAL A 546 -29.49 -0.87 33.44
N LEU A 547 -28.19 -0.62 33.63
CA LEU A 547 -27.33 0.01 32.64
C LEU A 547 -26.32 -1.00 32.10
N PHE A 548 -26.35 -1.22 30.79
CA PHE A 548 -25.33 -1.99 30.07
C PHE A 548 -24.36 -1.01 29.39
N ALA A 549 -23.15 -0.92 29.92
CA ALA A 549 -22.10 -0.09 29.35
C ALA A 549 -21.38 -0.80 28.20
N GLY A 550 -21.11 -0.07 27.12
CA GLY A 550 -20.36 -0.55 25.98
C GLY A 550 -21.04 -1.69 25.24
N VAL A 551 -22.27 -1.46 24.78
CA VAL A 551 -23.01 -2.33 23.85
C VAL A 551 -22.75 -1.86 22.43
N LEU A 552 -22.38 -2.79 21.55
CA LEU A 552 -22.10 -2.50 20.14
C LEU A 552 -23.38 -2.11 19.38
N GLU A 553 -23.25 -1.19 18.43
CA GLU A 553 -24.29 -0.82 17.47
C GLU A 553 -24.87 -2.05 16.78
N GLY A 554 -26.20 -2.12 16.66
CA GLY A 554 -26.83 -3.27 16.02
C GLY A 554 -28.27 -3.51 16.43
N GLN A 555 -28.79 -4.64 15.95
CA GLN A 555 -30.12 -5.14 16.29
C GLN A 555 -29.97 -6.36 17.20
N TYR A 556 -30.68 -6.34 18.32
CA TYR A 556 -30.62 -7.38 19.34
C TYR A 556 -32.03 -7.71 19.83
N GLN A 557 -32.13 -8.75 20.67
CA GLN A 557 -33.33 -9.03 21.43
C GLN A 557 -33.05 -8.88 22.92
N LEU A 558 -33.90 -8.13 23.61
CA LEU A 558 -33.82 -7.97 25.05
C LEU A 558 -34.74 -8.98 25.72
N ASN A 559 -34.19 -9.76 26.65
CA ASN A 559 -34.92 -10.77 27.41
C ASN A 559 -35.00 -10.36 28.87
N VAL A 560 -36.23 -10.28 29.39
CA VAL A 560 -36.52 -9.96 30.79
C VAL A 560 -37.17 -11.16 31.46
N ASN A 561 -36.62 -11.59 32.59
CA ASN A 561 -37.15 -12.62 33.46
C ASN A 561 -37.41 -12.05 34.87
N VAL A 562 -38.63 -12.15 35.34
CA VAL A 562 -39.02 -11.73 36.70
C VAL A 562 -39.42 -12.96 37.52
N GLY A 563 -38.63 -13.28 38.53
CA GLY A 563 -38.90 -14.35 39.50
C GLY A 563 -39.09 -15.74 38.90
N GLY A 564 -38.56 -16.01 37.70
CA GLY A 564 -38.70 -17.29 37.00
C GLY A 564 -40.11 -17.59 36.47
N ARG A 565 -41.02 -16.60 36.51
CA ARG A 565 -42.44 -16.78 36.14
C ARG A 565 -42.86 -15.94 34.94
N VAL A 566 -42.30 -14.73 34.80
CA VAL A 566 -42.65 -13.81 33.72
C VAL A 566 -41.45 -13.67 32.80
N HIS A 567 -41.63 -14.05 31.53
CA HIS A 567 -40.64 -13.91 30.48
C HIS A 567 -41.17 -12.97 29.40
N VAL A 568 -40.45 -11.88 29.14
CA VAL A 568 -40.78 -10.92 28.08
C VAL A 568 -39.56 -10.76 27.19
N SER A 569 -39.79 -10.80 25.88
CA SER A 569 -38.76 -10.54 24.88
C SER A 569 -39.20 -9.40 23.98
N GLU A 570 -38.34 -8.39 23.82
CA GLU A 570 -38.58 -7.24 22.94
C GLU A 570 -37.37 -7.03 22.00
N ASN A 571 -37.61 -6.48 20.81
CA ASN A 571 -36.53 -6.10 19.91
C ASN A 571 -35.83 -4.84 20.43
N LEU A 572 -34.50 -4.82 20.37
CA LEU A 572 -33.66 -3.71 20.78
C LEU A 572 -32.82 -3.23 19.60
N THR A 573 -33.07 -1.99 19.16
CA THR A 573 -32.18 -1.29 18.24
C THR A 573 -31.19 -0.44 19.02
N VAL A 574 -29.91 -0.75 18.94
CA VAL A 574 -28.82 0.05 19.51
C VAL A 574 -28.26 0.93 18.39
N ALA A 575 -28.89 2.07 18.15
CA ALA A 575 -28.46 3.06 17.18
C ALA A 575 -28.96 4.46 17.56
N GLY A 576 -28.19 5.50 17.27
CA GLY A 576 -28.59 6.89 17.50
C GLY A 576 -27.44 7.89 17.53
N PRO A 577 -27.76 9.19 17.55
CA PRO A 577 -26.77 10.27 17.62
C PRO A 577 -26.16 10.46 19.02
N ASN A 578 -26.77 9.89 20.07
CA ASN A 578 -26.33 10.00 21.45
C ASN A 578 -25.73 8.67 21.91
N GLN A 579 -24.67 8.72 22.74
CA GLN A 579 -24.04 7.53 23.29
C GLN A 579 -24.97 6.73 24.22
N GLN A 580 -25.99 7.37 24.81
CA GLN A 580 -26.95 6.70 25.68
C GLN A 580 -28.25 6.35 24.93
N ILE A 581 -28.64 5.08 25.00
CA ILE A 581 -29.92 4.56 24.50
C ILE A 581 -30.80 4.15 25.67
N VAL A 582 -32.09 4.50 25.64
CA VAL A 582 -33.06 4.11 26.67
C VAL A 582 -34.12 3.20 26.06
N ALA A 583 -34.22 1.98 26.56
CA ALA A 583 -35.23 1.00 26.17
C ALA A 583 -36.21 0.77 27.33
N VAL A 584 -37.50 0.85 27.07
CA VAL A 584 -38.55 0.64 28.08
C VAL A 584 -39.30 -0.64 27.77
N VAL A 585 -39.19 -1.65 28.64
CA VAL A 585 -39.89 -2.93 28.48
C VAL A 585 -41.10 -2.99 29.39
N LYS A 586 -42.26 -3.27 28.79
CA LYS A 586 -43.53 -3.39 29.53
C LYS A 586 -43.80 -4.85 29.85
N THR A 587 -43.99 -5.14 31.13
CA THR A 587 -44.35 -6.46 31.62
C THR A 587 -45.84 -6.52 32.00
N PRO A 588 -46.49 -7.70 31.92
CA PRO A 588 -47.88 -7.87 32.34
C PRO A 588 -48.07 -7.87 33.87
N ILE A 589 -47.09 -7.39 34.66
CA ILE A 589 -47.11 -7.45 36.12
C ILE A 589 -47.92 -6.28 36.68
N LEU A 590 -48.91 -6.57 37.53
CA LEU A 590 -49.69 -5.56 38.25
C LEU A 590 -49.10 -5.21 39.63
N ALA A 591 -48.54 -6.21 40.33
CA ALA A 591 -47.91 -6.03 41.62
C ALA A 591 -46.87 -7.13 41.89
N ILE A 592 -45.91 -6.87 42.78
CA ILE A 592 -45.03 -7.89 43.35
C ILE A 592 -45.34 -7.97 44.84
N ILE A 593 -45.78 -9.15 45.31
CA ILE A 593 -46.13 -9.38 46.72
C ILE A 593 -45.23 -10.51 47.22
N ASP A 594 -44.48 -10.27 48.30
CA ASP A 594 -43.58 -11.28 48.90
C ASP A 594 -42.56 -11.88 47.90
N GLY A 595 -42.13 -11.10 46.91
CA GLY A 595 -41.21 -11.55 45.85
C GLY A 595 -41.87 -12.32 44.70
N VAL A 596 -43.20 -12.48 44.72
CA VAL A 596 -43.96 -13.16 43.66
C VAL A 596 -44.64 -12.14 42.75
N PRO A 597 -44.39 -12.15 41.44
CA PRO A 597 -45.08 -11.29 40.49
C PRO A 597 -46.52 -11.75 40.26
N ILE A 598 -47.49 -10.82 40.36
CA ILE A 598 -48.91 -11.01 40.05
C ILE A 598 -49.20 -10.40 38.69
N THR A 599 -49.68 -11.19 37.74
CA THR A 599 -49.91 -10.77 36.35
C THR A 599 -51.35 -10.32 36.10
N VAL A 600 -51.59 -9.62 34.98
CA VAL A 600 -52.96 -9.25 34.54
C VAL A 600 -53.85 -10.48 34.38
N THR A 601 -53.29 -11.61 33.95
CA THR A 601 -53.99 -12.89 33.83
C THR A 601 -54.33 -13.51 35.19
N ASP A 602 -53.46 -13.39 36.20
CA ASP A 602 -53.75 -13.85 37.57
C ASP A 602 -54.90 -13.03 38.19
N ALA A 603 -54.90 -11.72 37.96
CA ALA A 603 -55.95 -10.83 38.43
C ALA A 603 -57.30 -11.08 37.71
N ALA A 604 -57.28 -11.36 36.41
CA ALA A 604 -58.48 -11.72 35.65
C ALA A 604 -59.07 -13.07 36.10
N ALA A 605 -58.22 -14.06 36.40
CA ALA A 605 -58.66 -15.34 36.95
C ALA A 605 -59.30 -15.20 38.36
N ALA A 606 -58.77 -14.30 39.19
CA ALA A 606 -59.36 -13.96 40.49
C ALA A 606 -60.71 -13.22 40.37
N ALA A 607 -60.86 -12.33 39.38
CA ALA A 607 -62.10 -11.62 39.09
C ALA A 607 -63.20 -12.53 38.49
N GLY A 608 -62.81 -13.61 37.82
CA GLY A 608 -63.70 -14.58 37.16
C GLY A 608 -64.33 -15.66 38.06
N GLY A 609 -64.01 -15.72 39.36
CA GLY A 609 -64.77 -16.56 40.31
C GLY A 609 -63.99 -17.51 41.23
N VAL A 610 -62.70 -17.27 41.52
CA VAL A 610 -62.01 -17.95 42.63
C VAL A 610 -61.47 -16.90 43.60
N SER A 611 -62.02 -16.87 44.82
CA SER A 611 -61.75 -15.86 45.84
C SER A 611 -60.26 -15.69 46.15
N ALA A 612 -59.85 -14.44 46.43
CA ALA A 612 -58.48 -14.06 46.80
C ALA A 612 -57.86 -14.89 47.96
N ALA A 613 -58.69 -15.58 48.75
CA ALA A 613 -58.28 -16.52 49.79
C ALA A 613 -57.64 -17.82 49.22
N GLY A 614 -58.05 -18.28 48.03
CA GLY A 614 -57.54 -19.51 47.41
C GLY A 614 -56.11 -19.37 46.86
N LEU A 615 -55.78 -18.22 46.28
CA LEU A 615 -54.44 -17.94 45.74
C LEU A 615 -53.41 -17.78 46.87
N ALA A 616 -53.80 -17.14 47.98
CA ALA A 616 -52.96 -17.02 49.19
C ALA A 616 -52.71 -18.38 49.87
N LEU A 617 -53.68 -19.30 49.89
CA LEU A 617 -53.53 -20.63 50.48
C LEU A 617 -52.63 -21.56 49.62
N ALA A 618 -52.69 -21.44 48.30
CA ALA A 618 -51.84 -22.19 47.37
C ALA A 618 -50.37 -21.73 47.42
N LEU A 619 -50.13 -20.42 47.52
CA LEU A 619 -48.79 -19.85 47.69
C LEU A 619 -48.16 -20.23 49.05
N ARG A 620 -48.96 -20.41 50.10
CA ARG A 620 -48.48 -20.85 51.42
C ARG A 620 -48.11 -22.34 51.46
N ARG A 621 -48.75 -23.21 50.66
CA ARG A 621 -48.41 -24.64 50.56
C ARG A 621 -47.11 -24.91 49.80
N LEU A 622 -46.75 -24.08 48.82
CA LEU A 622 -45.46 -24.21 48.12
C LEU A 622 -44.25 -23.78 48.98
N ARG A 623 -44.46 -22.95 50.01
CA ARG A 623 -43.42 -22.55 50.98
C ARG A 623 -43.12 -23.60 52.07
N GLN A 624 -43.92 -24.66 52.22
CA GLN A 624 -43.75 -25.70 53.25
C GLN A 624 -43.20 -27.03 52.71
N GLY A 625 -42.76 -27.10 51.46
CA GLY A 625 -42.30 -28.35 50.82
C GLY A 625 -40.81 -28.67 50.97
N ALA A 626 -40.07 -28.00 51.85
CA ALA A 626 -38.67 -28.30 52.17
C ALA A 626 -38.57 -28.66 53.66
N GLU A 627 -38.09 -29.88 53.96
CA GLU A 627 -38.03 -30.58 55.28
C GLU A 627 -39.41 -31.01 55.84
N GLU A 628 -39.74 -32.26 56.20
CA GLU A 628 -39.02 -33.52 56.46
C GLU A 628 -39.99 -34.71 56.19
N VAL A 629 -39.50 -35.71 55.47
CA VAL A 629 -39.40 -37.14 55.85
C VAL A 629 -40.41 -37.70 56.88
N ALA A 630 -41.19 -38.71 56.49
CA ALA A 630 -41.15 -40.02 57.13
C ALA A 630 -42.01 -41.05 56.40
N GLU A 631 -41.39 -42.20 56.27
CA GLU A 631 -41.78 -43.48 55.71
C GLU A 631 -42.63 -44.28 56.73
N VAL A 632 -43.52 -45.14 56.19
CA VAL A 632 -44.09 -46.40 56.75
C VAL A 632 -45.01 -46.30 57.99
N GLU A 633 -46.25 -46.82 57.99
CA GLU A 633 -46.69 -48.23 58.18
C GLU A 633 -48.21 -48.31 57.86
N GLN A 634 -48.82 -49.35 57.25
CA GLN A 634 -48.99 -50.79 57.54
C GLN A 634 -49.45 -51.49 56.23
N ILE A 635 -49.23 -52.77 55.91
CA ILE A 635 -49.18 -54.05 56.66
C ILE A 635 -48.04 -54.91 56.11
#